data_AF-A0A533I3W7-F1
#
_entry.id   AF-A0A533I3W7-F1
#
_cell.length_a   1.000
_cell.length_b   1.000
_cell.length_c   1.000
_cell.angle_alpha   90.00
_cell.angle_beta   90.00
_cell.angle_gamma   90.00
#
_symmetry.space_group_name_H-M   'P 1'
#
loop_
_entity.id
_entity.type
_entity.pdbx_description
1 polymer ?
#
loop_
_entity_poly.entity_id
_entity_poly.type
_entity_poly.pdbx_seq_one_letter_code
_entity_poly.pdbx_strand_id
1 'polypeptide(L)'
;MLLRDLIYSLETGELQNLSIVDTETGVLKPEHYGRIVTSANLGVTDLHTRFLIKKGSAVVTLKEDQVVYPIQDRFVIQPTPKPEQFITTGHGLKSFLKLLEVRNDKGHKLPINDGDPRKGITTPSFNTMCVSSELWKEYDVRHLTIEFQRNGSLIPTCDRSYDPDCLIVDIDARYLHALSLFIASRLHNPSGFGTGGVHEGNNYHALYLEECARLSNTGQNISETSYGAKHRQGFP
;
A
#
# COMPACT_ATOMS: atom_id res chain seq x y z
N MET A 1 12.32 5.77 -1.86
CA MET A 1 13.63 6.35 -1.43
C MET A 1 14.59 5.22 -1.04
N LEU A 2 15.88 5.47 -0.88
CA LEU A 2 16.80 4.44 -0.37
C LEU A 2 16.62 4.27 1.15
N LEU A 3 16.94 3.09 1.67
CA LEU A 3 16.99 2.85 3.12
C LEU A 3 18.06 3.73 3.77
N ARG A 4 19.16 4.01 3.07
CA ARG A 4 20.18 4.99 3.49
C ARG A 4 19.59 6.35 3.82
N ASP A 5 18.71 6.90 2.97
CA ASP A 5 18.10 8.22 3.18
C ASP A 5 17.27 8.25 4.47
N LEU A 6 16.52 7.17 4.71
CA LEU A 6 15.70 6.99 5.90
C LEU A 6 16.57 6.88 7.16
N ILE A 7 17.62 6.07 7.12
CA ILE A 7 18.54 5.89 8.25
C ILE A 7 19.22 7.22 8.59
N TYR A 8 19.71 7.96 7.59
CA TYR A 8 20.34 9.25 7.81
C TYR A 8 19.41 10.27 8.47
N SER A 9 18.13 10.32 8.03
CA SER A 9 17.12 11.17 8.68
C SER A 9 16.93 10.81 10.15
N LEU A 10 16.88 9.51 10.46
CA LEU A 10 16.69 9.00 11.81
C LEU A 10 17.91 9.23 12.72
N GLU A 11 19.12 9.08 12.19
CA GLU A 11 20.40 9.31 12.88
C GLU A 11 20.58 10.79 13.25
N THR A 12 20.17 11.70 12.37
CA THR A 12 20.34 13.15 12.56
C THR A 12 19.20 13.79 13.36
N GLY A 13 18.14 13.03 13.67
CA GLY A 13 16.96 13.51 14.37
C GLY A 13 16.54 12.56 15.50
N GLU A 14 15.53 11.74 15.23
CA GLU A 14 14.67 11.15 16.26
C GLU A 14 15.33 10.03 17.07
N LEU A 15 16.47 9.48 16.66
CA LEU A 15 17.14 8.36 17.34
C LEU A 15 18.41 8.75 18.11
N GLN A 16 18.82 10.02 18.12
CA GLN A 16 20.10 10.46 18.70
C GLN A 16 20.29 10.08 20.18
N ASN A 17 19.19 10.02 20.95
CA ASN A 17 19.24 9.72 22.39
C ASN A 17 19.09 8.23 22.72
N LEU A 18 18.97 7.36 21.71
CA LEU A 18 18.80 5.93 21.92
C LEU A 18 20.14 5.19 21.84
N SER A 19 20.29 4.14 22.66
CA SER A 19 21.49 3.28 22.69
C SER A 19 21.77 2.51 21.39
N ILE A 20 20.87 2.63 20.41
CA ILE A 20 20.97 2.03 19.07
C ILE A 20 21.89 2.83 18.15
N VAL A 21 22.15 4.10 18.48
CA VAL A 21 23.11 4.95 17.81
C VAL A 21 24.44 4.87 18.57
N ASP A 22 25.54 4.85 17.85
CA ASP A 22 26.88 4.96 18.43
C ASP A 22 27.13 6.39 18.90
N THR A 23 27.49 6.56 20.17
CA THR A 23 27.61 7.88 20.80
C THR A 23 28.83 8.68 20.34
N GLU A 24 29.84 8.02 19.78
CA GLU A 24 31.06 8.68 19.30
C GLU A 24 30.91 9.15 17.86
N THR A 25 30.22 8.36 17.03
CA THR A 25 30.07 8.60 15.59
C THR A 25 28.72 9.16 15.19
N GLY A 26 27.68 9.01 16.02
CA GLY A 26 26.30 9.38 15.69
C GLY A 26 25.64 8.44 14.67
N VAL A 27 26.28 7.31 14.34
CA VAL A 27 25.82 6.36 13.32
C VAL A 27 25.01 5.23 13.94
N LEU A 28 23.94 4.81 13.26
CA LEU A 28 23.12 3.69 13.70
C LEU A 28 23.88 2.37 13.60
N LYS A 29 23.87 1.59 14.68
CA LYS A 29 24.61 0.33 14.74
C LYS A 29 23.95 -0.74 13.82
N PRO A 30 24.70 -1.43 12.95
CA PRO A 30 24.15 -2.37 11.97
C PRO A 30 23.27 -3.49 12.55
N GLU A 31 23.54 -3.94 13.78
CA GLU A 31 22.74 -4.95 14.48
C GLU A 31 21.29 -4.50 14.74
N HIS A 32 20.99 -3.20 14.63
CA HIS A 32 19.66 -2.65 14.82
C HIS A 32 18.92 -2.37 13.50
N TYR A 33 19.55 -2.56 12.33
CA TYR A 33 18.90 -2.34 11.04
C TYR A 33 17.65 -3.19 10.86
N GLY A 34 17.62 -4.42 11.37
CA GLY A 34 16.42 -5.26 11.33
C GLY A 34 15.20 -4.65 12.06
N ARG A 35 15.43 -3.92 13.16
CA ARG A 35 14.37 -3.21 13.90
C ARG A 35 13.85 -2.01 13.11
N ILE A 36 14.74 -1.29 12.43
CA ILE A 36 14.38 -0.19 11.54
C ILE A 36 13.56 -0.70 10.36
N VAL A 37 14.04 -1.73 9.67
CA VAL A 37 13.34 -2.32 8.51
C VAL A 37 11.95 -2.82 8.88
N THR A 38 11.82 -3.49 10.02
CA THR A 38 10.51 -3.94 10.52
C THR A 38 9.57 -2.75 10.76
N SER A 39 10.06 -1.70 11.43
CA SER A 39 9.25 -0.51 11.73
C SER A 39 8.93 0.28 10.46
N ALA A 40 9.85 0.35 9.51
CA ALA A 40 9.69 1.01 8.22
C ALA A 40 8.63 0.30 7.37
N ASN A 41 8.65 -1.04 7.29
CA ASN A 41 7.63 -1.82 6.56
C ASN A 41 6.22 -1.58 7.12
N LEU A 42 6.10 -1.50 8.45
CA LEU A 42 4.83 -1.18 9.11
C LEU A 42 4.39 0.26 8.81
N GLY A 43 5.31 1.23 8.87
CA GLY A 43 5.03 2.62 8.54
C GLY A 43 4.65 2.83 7.07
N VAL A 44 5.32 2.15 6.14
CA VAL A 44 4.97 2.13 4.70
C VAL A 44 3.54 1.61 4.53
N THR A 45 3.21 0.49 5.19
CA THR A 45 1.85 -0.09 5.12
C THR A 45 0.79 0.85 5.67
N ASP A 46 1.05 1.48 6.82
CA ASP A 46 0.13 2.41 7.44
C ASP A 46 -0.08 3.66 6.54
N LEU A 47 1.00 4.27 6.04
CA LEU A 47 0.93 5.43 5.15
C LEU A 47 0.21 5.10 3.82
N HIS A 48 0.49 3.95 3.21
CA HIS A 48 -0.22 3.50 2.02
C HIS A 48 -1.68 3.15 2.27
N THR A 49 -2.08 2.89 3.51
CA THR A 49 -3.49 2.68 3.89
C THR A 49 -4.21 4.01 4.06
N ARG A 50 -3.54 5.00 4.67
CA ARG A 50 -4.11 6.35 4.90
C ARG A 50 -4.20 7.19 3.63
N PHE A 51 -3.16 7.13 2.80
CA PHE A 51 -3.01 7.97 1.62
C PHE A 51 -3.08 7.15 0.34
N LEU A 52 -3.73 7.71 -0.70
CA LEU A 52 -3.74 7.08 -2.02
C LEU A 52 -2.42 7.37 -2.74
N ILE A 53 -1.38 6.62 -2.37
CA ILE A 53 -0.01 6.76 -2.92
C ILE A 53 0.17 5.90 -4.17
N LYS A 54 -0.40 4.68 -4.18
CA LYS A 54 -0.29 3.76 -5.31
C LYS A 54 -1.62 3.11 -5.65
N LYS A 55 -1.84 2.97 -6.95
CA LYS A 55 -2.92 2.17 -7.52
C LYS A 55 -2.41 0.86 -8.09
N GLY A 56 -3.26 -0.15 -8.01
CA GLY A 56 -3.23 -1.36 -8.83
C GLY A 56 -4.47 -1.43 -9.69
N SER A 57 -4.46 -2.36 -10.64
CA SER A 57 -5.59 -2.61 -11.52
C SER A 57 -5.72 -4.09 -11.82
N ALA A 58 -6.93 -4.52 -12.14
CA ALA A 58 -7.19 -5.85 -12.63
C ALA A 58 -8.41 -5.90 -13.55
N VAL A 59 -8.45 -6.90 -14.42
CA VAL A 59 -9.63 -7.23 -15.23
C VAL A 59 -10.21 -8.54 -14.73
N VAL A 60 -11.45 -8.49 -14.26
CA VAL A 60 -12.21 -9.63 -13.74
C VAL A 60 -13.21 -10.06 -14.81
N THR A 61 -13.13 -11.31 -15.24
CA THR A 61 -14.13 -11.94 -16.10
C THR A 61 -15.24 -12.52 -15.24
N LEU A 62 -16.46 -12.02 -15.43
CA LEU A 62 -17.64 -12.52 -14.77
C LEU A 62 -17.97 -13.92 -15.29
N LYS A 63 -18.59 -14.73 -14.43
CA LYS A 63 -19.09 -16.06 -14.77
C LYS A 63 -20.57 -16.14 -14.45
N GLU A 64 -21.28 -16.93 -15.26
CA GLU A 64 -22.67 -17.25 -15.02
C GLU A 64 -22.84 -17.85 -13.61
N ASP A 65 -23.83 -17.34 -12.88
CA ASP A 65 -24.18 -17.70 -11.50
C ASP A 65 -23.09 -17.52 -10.42
N GLN A 66 -21.94 -16.93 -10.75
CA GLN A 66 -20.95 -16.52 -9.75
C GLN A 66 -21.19 -15.08 -9.29
N VAL A 67 -21.45 -14.92 -7.99
CA VAL A 67 -21.68 -13.62 -7.35
C VAL A 67 -20.43 -13.11 -6.63
N VAL A 68 -19.59 -14.01 -6.10
CA VAL A 68 -18.46 -13.65 -5.22
C VAL A 68 -17.13 -13.75 -5.98
N TYR A 69 -16.34 -12.68 -5.94
CA TYR A 69 -15.06 -12.54 -6.64
C TYR A 69 -13.96 -12.04 -5.70
N PRO A 70 -13.20 -12.94 -5.08
CA PRO A 70 -12.02 -12.54 -4.31
C PRO A 70 -10.89 -12.03 -5.23
N ILE A 71 -10.32 -10.89 -4.88
CA ILE A 71 -9.32 -10.17 -5.68
C ILE A 71 -7.92 -10.55 -5.20
N GLN A 72 -7.41 -11.68 -5.70
CA GLN A 72 -6.12 -12.26 -5.26
C GLN A 72 -5.41 -12.96 -6.42
N ASP A 73 -4.07 -13.04 -6.36
CA ASP A 73 -3.22 -13.67 -7.38
C ASP A 73 -3.62 -15.09 -7.77
N ARG A 74 -4.11 -15.90 -6.82
CA ARG A 74 -4.49 -17.30 -7.10
C ARG A 74 -5.64 -17.42 -8.11
N PHE A 75 -6.44 -16.35 -8.26
CA PHE A 75 -7.55 -16.30 -9.22
C PHE A 75 -7.14 -15.71 -10.58
N VAL A 76 -5.87 -15.33 -10.76
CA VAL A 76 -5.32 -14.92 -12.06
C VAL A 76 -5.24 -16.12 -12.99
N ILE A 77 -5.74 -15.95 -14.21
CA ILE A 77 -5.75 -16.98 -15.25
C ILE A 77 -4.30 -17.30 -15.63
N GLN A 78 -3.96 -18.58 -15.50
CA GLN A 78 -2.66 -19.12 -15.89
C GLN A 78 -2.72 -19.75 -17.29
N PRO A 79 -1.57 -20.05 -17.94
CA PRO A 79 -1.55 -20.72 -19.24
C PRO A 79 -2.32 -22.04 -19.29
N THR A 80 -2.46 -22.72 -18.15
CA THR A 80 -3.39 -23.83 -17.95
C THR A 80 -4.48 -23.36 -16.97
N PRO A 81 -5.60 -22.83 -17.47
CA PRO A 81 -6.63 -22.24 -16.63
C PRO A 81 -7.28 -23.28 -15.72
N LYS A 82 -7.51 -22.89 -14.47
CA LYS A 82 -8.34 -23.66 -13.54
C LYS A 82 -9.77 -23.10 -13.51
N PRO A 83 -10.81 -23.92 -13.25
CA PRO A 83 -12.20 -23.47 -13.24
C PRO A 83 -12.48 -22.31 -12.29
N GLU A 84 -11.74 -22.18 -11.19
CA GLU A 84 -11.88 -21.10 -10.22
C GLU A 84 -11.25 -19.77 -10.65
N GLN A 85 -10.39 -19.74 -11.67
CA GLN A 85 -9.68 -18.53 -12.10
C GLN A 85 -10.57 -17.64 -12.95
N PHE A 86 -10.53 -16.33 -12.69
CA PHE A 86 -11.39 -15.34 -13.34
C PHE A 86 -10.73 -13.98 -13.53
N ILE A 87 -9.50 -13.76 -13.06
CA ILE A 87 -8.78 -12.50 -13.24
C ILE A 87 -7.88 -12.64 -14.48
N THR A 88 -8.19 -11.92 -15.55
CA THR A 88 -7.47 -12.00 -16.83
C THR A 88 -6.13 -11.29 -16.77
N THR A 89 -6.12 -10.10 -16.16
CA THR A 89 -4.91 -9.31 -15.94
C THR A 89 -4.96 -8.74 -14.54
N GLY A 90 -3.80 -8.68 -13.88
CA GLY A 90 -3.70 -8.21 -12.51
C GLY A 90 -2.35 -7.57 -12.26
N HIS A 91 -2.35 -6.33 -11.75
CA HIS A 91 -1.17 -5.59 -11.37
C HIS A 91 -1.30 -5.10 -9.93
N GLY A 92 -0.41 -5.60 -9.05
CA GLY A 92 -0.35 -5.19 -7.64
C GLY A 92 -1.33 -5.90 -6.71
N LEU A 93 -1.94 -7.01 -7.14
CA LEU A 93 -2.96 -7.78 -6.40
C LEU A 93 -2.47 -8.32 -5.04
N LYS A 94 -1.20 -8.74 -4.92
CA LYS A 94 -0.60 -9.18 -3.63
C LYS A 94 -0.67 -8.12 -2.53
N SER A 95 -0.69 -6.85 -2.92
CA SER A 95 -0.65 -5.70 -2.02
C SER A 95 -1.98 -4.96 -1.99
N PHE A 96 -3.09 -5.62 -2.32
CA PHE A 96 -4.42 -5.02 -2.34
C PHE A 96 -4.78 -4.42 -0.96
N LEU A 97 -5.22 -3.16 -0.93
CA LEU A 97 -5.71 -2.50 0.28
C LEU A 97 -7.21 -2.18 0.20
N LYS A 98 -7.64 -1.46 -0.84
CA LYS A 98 -9.02 -0.96 -0.94
C LYS A 98 -9.48 -0.84 -2.38
N LEU A 99 -10.69 -1.31 -2.69
CA LEU A 99 -11.32 -1.09 -3.98
C LEU A 99 -11.69 0.40 -4.13
N LEU A 100 -11.33 1.01 -5.26
CA LEU A 100 -11.59 2.44 -5.53
C LEU A 100 -12.65 2.61 -6.60
N GLU A 101 -12.56 1.83 -7.66
CA GLU A 101 -13.42 1.99 -8.83
C GLU A 101 -13.64 0.66 -9.55
N VAL A 102 -14.84 0.51 -10.11
CA VAL A 102 -15.21 -0.60 -11.00
C VAL A 102 -15.85 -0.02 -12.25
N ARG A 103 -15.43 -0.50 -13.41
CA ARG A 103 -16.01 -0.17 -14.72
C ARG A 103 -16.42 -1.44 -15.45
N ASN A 104 -17.53 -1.38 -16.18
CA ASN A 104 -17.95 -2.47 -17.05
C ASN A 104 -17.25 -2.43 -18.43
N ASP A 105 -17.61 -3.36 -19.31
CA ASP A 105 -17.09 -3.49 -20.68
C ASP A 105 -17.26 -2.23 -21.54
N LYS A 106 -18.25 -1.38 -21.22
CA LYS A 106 -18.54 -0.13 -21.92
C LYS A 106 -17.78 1.07 -21.31
N GLY A 107 -16.94 0.82 -20.31
CA GLY A 107 -16.20 1.85 -19.58
C GLY A 107 -17.05 2.64 -18.57
N HIS A 108 -18.33 2.27 -18.37
CA HIS A 108 -19.21 2.94 -17.42
C HIS A 108 -18.82 2.56 -15.99
N LYS A 109 -18.70 3.57 -15.13
CA LYS A 109 -18.44 3.39 -13.71
C LYS A 109 -19.66 2.76 -13.04
N LEU A 110 -19.44 1.66 -12.34
CA LEU A 110 -20.44 1.00 -11.53
C LEU A 110 -20.39 1.55 -10.10
N PRO A 111 -21.55 1.74 -9.45
CA PRO A 111 -21.57 2.16 -8.06
C PRO A 111 -21.05 1.06 -7.13
N ILE A 112 -20.37 1.46 -6.06
CA ILE A 112 -19.81 0.54 -5.04
C ILE A 112 -20.45 0.88 -3.70
N ASN A 113 -21.08 -0.10 -3.06
CA ASN A 113 -21.78 0.01 -1.79
C ASN A 113 -22.82 1.15 -1.75
N ASP A 114 -23.55 1.40 -2.86
CA ASP A 114 -24.56 2.46 -2.95
C ASP A 114 -25.94 2.08 -2.39
N GLY A 115 -26.12 0.81 -2.01
CA GLY A 115 -27.37 0.27 -1.48
C GLY A 115 -28.35 -0.26 -2.53
N ASP A 116 -28.09 -0.12 -3.84
CA ASP A 116 -28.89 -0.77 -4.89
C ASP A 116 -28.30 -2.15 -5.24
N PRO A 117 -28.92 -3.25 -4.79
CA PRO A 117 -28.40 -4.59 -5.05
C PRO A 117 -28.48 -5.02 -6.52
N ARG A 118 -29.22 -4.30 -7.38
CA ARG A 118 -29.45 -4.68 -8.79
C ARG A 118 -28.41 -4.14 -9.77
N LYS A 119 -27.70 -3.08 -9.38
CA LYS A 119 -26.75 -2.37 -10.26
C LYS A 119 -25.38 -2.17 -9.60
N GLY A 120 -25.30 -2.47 -8.31
CA GLY A 120 -24.15 -2.19 -7.50
C GLY A 120 -23.14 -3.34 -7.42
N ILE A 121 -21.94 -2.92 -7.07
CA ILE A 121 -20.90 -3.77 -6.52
C ILE A 121 -20.95 -3.64 -5.00
N THR A 122 -20.88 -4.73 -4.27
CA THR A 122 -20.69 -4.70 -2.81
C THR A 122 -19.33 -5.28 -2.41
N THR A 123 -18.74 -4.76 -1.33
CA THR A 123 -17.43 -5.22 -0.84
C THR A 123 -17.57 -5.79 0.58
N PRO A 124 -18.01 -7.05 0.75
CA PRO A 124 -18.21 -7.64 2.08
C PRO A 124 -16.91 -7.79 2.88
N SER A 125 -15.76 -7.80 2.21
CA SER A 125 -14.44 -7.71 2.83
C SER A 125 -13.53 -6.85 1.95
N PHE A 126 -12.38 -6.45 2.49
CA PHE A 126 -11.47 -5.53 1.80
C PHE A 126 -11.08 -6.02 0.39
N ASN A 127 -10.82 -7.32 0.22
CA ASN A 127 -10.38 -7.92 -1.03
C ASN A 127 -11.44 -8.78 -1.73
N THR A 128 -12.72 -8.64 -1.41
CA THR A 128 -13.77 -9.44 -2.04
C THR A 128 -14.84 -8.53 -2.61
N MET A 129 -15.20 -8.81 -3.86
CA MET A 129 -16.26 -8.12 -4.58
C MET A 129 -17.45 -9.07 -4.73
N CYS A 130 -18.64 -8.59 -4.40
CA CYS A 130 -19.89 -9.25 -4.74
C CYS A 130 -20.56 -8.48 -5.88
N VAL A 131 -20.86 -9.18 -6.96
CA VAL A 131 -21.39 -8.64 -8.21
C VAL A 131 -22.83 -9.11 -8.36
N SER A 132 -23.75 -8.17 -8.54
CA SER A 132 -25.16 -8.45 -8.82
C SER A 132 -25.32 -9.38 -10.04
N SER A 133 -26.19 -10.40 -9.93
CA SER A 133 -26.43 -11.36 -11.02
C SER A 133 -27.05 -10.69 -12.25
N GLU A 134 -27.74 -9.58 -12.03
CA GLU A 134 -28.42 -8.74 -13.01
C GLU A 134 -27.41 -8.09 -13.95
N LEU A 135 -26.20 -7.77 -13.48
CA LEU A 135 -25.11 -7.28 -14.34
C LEU A 135 -24.78 -8.29 -15.45
N TRP A 136 -24.78 -9.58 -15.12
CA TRP A 136 -24.58 -10.64 -16.11
C TRP A 136 -25.84 -10.90 -16.96
N LYS A 137 -27.01 -11.03 -16.31
CA LYS A 137 -28.25 -11.52 -16.93
C LYS A 137 -29.01 -10.45 -17.72
N GLU A 138 -29.08 -9.23 -17.20
CA GLU A 138 -29.86 -8.14 -17.81
C GLU A 138 -28.97 -7.14 -18.58
N TYR A 139 -27.78 -6.83 -18.06
CA TYR A 139 -26.91 -5.80 -18.64
C TYR A 139 -25.80 -6.34 -19.54
N ASP A 140 -25.71 -7.66 -19.72
CA ASP A 140 -24.73 -8.36 -20.57
C ASP A 140 -23.27 -7.97 -20.26
N VAL A 141 -22.97 -7.71 -18.97
CA VAL A 141 -21.60 -7.42 -18.52
C VAL A 141 -20.82 -8.73 -18.41
N ARG A 142 -19.63 -8.76 -18.99
CA ARG A 142 -18.73 -9.92 -19.05
C ARG A 142 -17.39 -9.64 -18.42
N HIS A 143 -16.89 -8.41 -18.48
CA HIS A 143 -15.67 -8.00 -17.81
C HIS A 143 -15.87 -6.75 -16.96
N LEU A 144 -15.17 -6.75 -15.83
CA LEU A 144 -15.03 -5.61 -14.95
C LEU A 144 -13.58 -5.19 -14.90
N THR A 145 -13.31 -3.93 -15.22
CA THR A 145 -12.02 -3.30 -14.94
C THR A 145 -12.10 -2.67 -13.57
N ILE A 146 -11.19 -3.07 -12.67
CA ILE A 146 -11.13 -2.54 -11.31
C ILE A 146 -9.85 -1.74 -11.11
N GLU A 147 -9.97 -0.63 -10.39
CA GLU A 147 -8.85 0.09 -9.80
C GLU A 147 -8.91 -0.03 -8.27
N PHE A 148 -7.76 -0.23 -7.66
CA PHE A 148 -7.66 -0.38 -6.22
C PHE A 148 -6.42 0.30 -5.67
N GLN A 149 -6.50 0.76 -4.43
CA GLN A 149 -5.36 1.21 -3.65
C GLN A 149 -4.51 0.00 -3.27
N ARG A 150 -3.19 0.13 -3.38
CA ARG A 150 -2.25 -0.93 -3.02
C ARG A 150 -1.11 -0.43 -2.13
N ASN A 151 -0.59 -1.36 -1.34
CA ASN A 151 0.60 -1.16 -0.53
C ASN A 151 1.86 -1.05 -1.41
N GLY A 152 2.91 -0.48 -0.83
CA GLY A 152 4.27 -0.51 -1.37
C GLY A 152 4.90 -1.90 -1.27
N SER A 153 5.97 -2.10 -2.02
CA SER A 153 6.88 -3.23 -1.87
C SER A 153 7.61 -3.13 -0.53
N LEU A 154 7.45 -4.14 0.31
CA LEU A 154 8.13 -4.22 1.60
C LEU A 154 9.57 -4.70 1.41
N ILE A 155 10.47 -4.21 2.27
CA ILE A 155 11.84 -4.73 2.34
C ILE A 155 11.76 -6.15 2.92
N PRO A 156 12.31 -7.17 2.24
CA PRO A 156 12.29 -8.54 2.75
C PRO A 156 13.00 -8.62 4.11
N THR A 157 12.38 -9.29 5.07
CA THR A 157 13.06 -9.65 6.31
C THR A 157 14.06 -10.76 6.03
N CYS A 158 15.35 -10.52 6.28
CA CYS A 158 16.39 -11.52 6.12
C CYS A 158 17.21 -11.67 7.41
N ASP A 159 17.80 -12.86 7.60
CA ASP A 159 18.70 -13.18 8.72
C ASP A 159 20.11 -12.61 8.53
N ARG A 160 20.37 -11.93 7.41
CA ARG A 160 21.66 -11.34 7.04
C ARG A 160 21.67 -9.83 7.33
N SER A 161 22.87 -9.24 7.32
CA SER A 161 23.04 -7.79 7.38
C SER A 161 22.25 -7.11 6.26
N TYR A 162 21.52 -6.05 6.59
CA TYR A 162 20.89 -5.16 5.62
C TYR A 162 21.94 -4.23 5.04
N ASP A 163 21.92 -4.03 3.72
CA ASP A 163 22.73 -3.01 3.04
C ASP A 163 21.83 -1.80 2.71
N PRO A 164 21.95 -0.68 3.45
CA PRO A 164 21.08 0.49 3.24
C PRO A 164 21.20 1.14 1.86
N ASP A 165 22.32 0.94 1.17
CA ASP A 165 22.59 1.58 -0.12
C ASP A 165 21.96 0.81 -1.29
N CYS A 166 21.58 -0.45 -1.07
CA CYS A 166 20.95 -1.32 -2.06
C CYS A 166 19.45 -1.53 -1.86
N LEU A 167 18.89 -1.09 -0.73
CA LEU A 167 17.50 -1.36 -0.36
C LEU A 167 16.62 -0.14 -0.59
N ILE A 168 15.44 -0.37 -1.19
CA ILE A 168 14.45 0.66 -1.48
C ILE A 168 13.33 0.58 -0.47
N VAL A 169 13.06 1.70 0.21
CA VAL A 169 11.81 1.92 0.94
C VAL A 169 10.79 2.42 -0.07
N ASP A 170 9.76 1.62 -0.34
CA ASP A 170 8.79 1.87 -1.42
C ASP A 170 7.74 2.93 -1.08
N ILE A 171 8.22 4.13 -0.76
CA ILE A 171 7.43 5.32 -0.52
C ILE A 171 8.18 6.55 -1.06
N ASP A 172 7.41 7.58 -1.40
CA ASP A 172 7.94 8.87 -1.88
C ASP A 172 8.58 9.66 -0.72
N ALA A 173 9.65 10.41 -1.01
CA ALA A 173 10.38 11.19 -0.03
C ALA A 173 9.52 12.26 0.68
N ARG A 174 8.40 12.66 0.09
CA ARG A 174 7.40 13.54 0.75
C ARG A 174 6.87 12.98 2.06
N TYR A 175 6.88 11.66 2.22
CA TYR A 175 6.44 10.96 3.42
C TYR A 175 7.59 10.62 4.37
N LEU A 176 8.84 11.02 4.07
CA LEU A 176 10.03 10.69 4.86
C LEU A 176 9.88 11.14 6.32
N HIS A 177 9.40 12.37 6.55
CA HIS A 177 9.24 12.88 7.91
C HIS A 177 8.17 12.09 8.69
N ALA A 178 7.01 11.86 8.09
CA ALA A 178 5.97 11.03 8.68
C ALA A 178 6.47 9.61 8.99
N LEU A 179 7.21 8.99 8.07
CA LEU A 179 7.78 7.66 8.29
C LEU A 179 8.82 7.65 9.42
N SER A 180 9.65 8.68 9.51
CA SER A 180 10.68 8.81 10.57
C SER A 180 10.04 8.95 11.94
N LEU A 181 9.03 9.81 12.09
CA LEU A 181 8.24 9.96 13.32
C LEU A 181 7.51 8.66 13.70
N PHE A 182 6.95 7.94 12.72
CA PHE A 182 6.33 6.64 12.97
C PHE A 182 7.35 5.64 13.53
N ILE A 183 8.54 5.53 12.93
CA ILE A 183 9.60 4.63 13.39
C ILE A 183 10.07 5.04 14.80
N ALA A 184 10.32 6.33 15.04
CA ALA A 184 10.70 6.86 16.33
C ALA A 184 9.69 6.50 17.43
N SER A 185 8.39 6.68 17.16
CA SER A 185 7.32 6.36 18.11
C SER A 185 7.32 4.91 18.58
N ARG A 186 7.81 4.00 17.72
CA ARG A 186 7.92 2.56 18.02
C ARG A 186 9.22 2.21 18.71
N LEU A 187 10.31 2.87 18.38
CA LEU A 187 11.63 2.56 18.95
C LEU A 187 11.82 3.13 20.36
N HIS A 188 11.17 4.27 20.64
CA HIS A 188 11.12 4.89 21.97
C HIS A 188 10.13 4.23 22.94
N ASN A 189 9.28 3.32 22.46
CA ASN A 189 8.38 2.51 23.29
C ASN A 189 8.91 1.06 23.38
N PRO A 190 9.90 0.75 24.24
CA PRO A 190 10.34 -0.63 24.43
C PRO A 190 9.22 -1.46 25.06
N SER A 191 9.08 -2.71 24.62
CA SER A 191 8.18 -3.71 25.21
C SER A 191 8.62 -4.07 26.63
N GLY A 192 8.28 -3.25 27.63
CA GLY A 192 8.60 -3.49 29.04
C GLY A 192 8.10 -2.39 29.97
N PHE A 193 7.64 -2.78 31.17
CA PHE A 193 7.11 -1.89 32.22
C PHE A 193 8.21 -1.04 32.89
N GLY A 194 8.81 -0.10 32.15
CA GLY A 194 9.68 0.93 32.70
C GLY A 194 8.92 2.26 32.80
N THR A 195 8.75 2.78 34.00
CA THR A 195 7.93 3.96 34.35
C THR A 195 8.42 5.31 33.80
N GLY A 196 9.41 5.35 32.89
CA GLY A 196 10.02 6.59 32.38
C GLY A 196 10.13 6.73 30.86
N GLY A 197 10.07 5.65 30.08
CA GLY A 197 10.28 5.68 28.62
C GLY A 197 9.02 5.79 27.75
N VAL A 198 7.84 5.56 28.34
CA VAL A 198 6.55 5.53 27.62
C VAL A 198 6.14 6.92 27.07
N HIS A 199 6.72 7.99 27.60
CA HIS A 199 6.31 9.37 27.26
C HIS A 199 6.84 9.83 25.90
N GLU A 200 8.07 9.47 25.53
CA GLU A 200 8.71 9.98 24.31
C GLU A 200 8.16 9.30 23.06
N GLY A 201 7.93 7.98 23.11
CA GLY A 201 7.27 7.27 22.00
C GLY A 201 5.85 7.79 21.72
N ASN A 202 5.09 8.14 22.76
CA ASN A 202 3.77 8.76 22.62
C ASN A 202 3.85 10.17 22.02
N ASN A 203 4.87 10.95 22.37
CA ASN A 203 5.10 12.27 21.79
C ASN A 203 5.37 12.18 20.28
N TYR A 204 6.27 11.29 19.86
CA TYR A 204 6.53 11.05 18.43
C TYR A 204 5.29 10.53 17.70
N HIS A 205 4.44 9.72 18.36
CA HIS A 205 3.18 9.30 17.77
C HIS A 205 2.22 10.47 17.55
N ALA A 206 2.15 11.42 18.49
CA ALA A 206 1.33 12.63 18.34
C ALA A 206 1.82 13.49 17.17
N LEU A 207 3.14 13.74 17.08
CA LEU A 207 3.75 14.47 15.96
C LEU A 207 3.52 13.76 14.62
N TYR A 208 3.59 12.43 14.60
CA TYR A 208 3.27 11.64 13.42
C TYR A 208 1.82 11.86 12.94
N LEU A 209 0.85 11.88 13.86
CA LEU A 209 -0.55 12.14 13.52
C LEU A 209 -0.76 13.57 13.02
N GLU A 210 -0.09 14.55 13.63
CA GLU A 210 -0.10 15.95 13.18
C GLU A 210 0.46 16.07 11.75
N GLU A 211 1.58 15.42 11.47
CA GLU A 211 2.20 15.42 10.15
C GLU A 211 1.29 14.74 9.11
N CYS A 212 0.63 13.65 9.49
CA CYS A 212 -0.37 13.01 8.64
C CYS A 212 -1.55 13.95 8.34
N ALA A 213 -2.04 14.70 9.34
CA ALA A 213 -3.09 15.70 9.12
C ALA A 213 -2.62 16.82 8.18
N ARG A 214 -1.38 17.30 8.35
CA ARG A 214 -0.75 18.28 7.46
C ARG A 214 -0.68 17.76 6.02
N LEU A 215 -0.21 16.53 5.82
CA LEU A 215 -0.11 15.89 4.50
C LEU A 215 -1.49 15.75 3.84
N SER A 216 -2.52 15.33 4.59
CA SER A 216 -3.90 15.28 4.09
C SER A 216 -4.39 16.64 3.60
N ASN A 217 -4.14 17.71 4.35
CA ASN A 217 -4.58 19.07 4.01
C ASN A 217 -3.88 19.64 2.77
N THR A 218 -2.65 19.21 2.49
CA THR A 218 -1.92 19.62 1.27
C THR A 218 -2.40 18.93 -0.01
N GLY A 219 -3.40 18.03 0.07
CA GLY A 219 -3.99 17.39 -1.11
C GLY A 219 -3.06 16.41 -1.83
N GLN A 220 -2.01 15.91 -1.16
CA GLN A 220 -0.93 15.11 -1.77
C GLN A 220 -1.30 13.64 -2.11
N ASN A 221 -2.56 13.38 -2.45
CA ASN A 221 -2.96 12.11 -3.05
C ASN A 221 -2.54 12.12 -4.54
N ILE A 222 -1.40 11.51 -4.88
CA ILE A 222 -0.97 11.40 -6.29
C ILE A 222 -0.99 9.95 -6.72
N SER A 223 -1.85 9.65 -7.69
CA SER A 223 -1.57 8.65 -8.72
C SER A 223 -2.23 9.08 -10.04
N GLU A 224 -1.90 10.26 -10.54
CA GLU A 224 -1.96 10.53 -11.98
C GLU A 224 -0.61 10.13 -12.58
N THR A 225 -0.40 8.84 -12.76
CA THR A 225 0.61 8.38 -13.72
C THR A 225 -0.15 7.94 -14.94
N SER A 226 -0.39 8.92 -15.82
CA SER A 226 -0.88 8.71 -17.17
C SER A 226 -0.01 7.66 -17.85
N TYR A 227 -0.53 6.47 -18.07
CA TYR A 227 -0.01 5.58 -19.10
C TYR A 227 -0.35 6.21 -20.46
N GLY A 228 0.36 7.28 -20.79
CA GLY A 228 0.41 7.82 -22.14
C GLY A 228 1.24 6.85 -22.98
N ALA A 229 0.57 5.85 -23.55
CA ALA A 229 1.11 5.08 -24.65
C ALA A 229 1.53 6.07 -25.74
N LYS A 230 2.84 6.31 -25.89
CA LYS A 230 3.40 6.98 -27.05
C LYS A 230 3.19 6.05 -28.25
N HIS A 231 2.01 6.13 -28.86
CA HIS A 231 1.84 5.73 -30.25
C HIS A 231 2.76 6.65 -31.07
N ARG A 232 3.95 6.13 -31.43
CA ARG A 232 4.68 6.64 -32.58
C ARG A 232 3.81 6.34 -33.80
N GLN A 233 2.98 7.31 -34.19
CA GLN A 233 2.47 7.36 -35.55
C GLN A 233 3.65 7.70 -36.46
N GLY A 234 4.10 6.69 -37.21
CA GLY A 234 4.80 6.91 -38.46
C GLY A 234 3.73 7.14 -39.54
N PHE A 235 3.83 8.27 -40.23
CA PHE A 235 3.18 8.55 -41.51
C PHE A 235 4.08 9.53 -42.27
N PRO A 236 4.05 9.56 -43.60
CA PRO A 236 3.77 8.48 -44.57
C PRO A 236 5.07 7.83 -45.11
#